data_AF-A0A194RBW0-F1
#
_entry.id   AF-A0A194RBW0-F1
#
_cell.length_a   1.000
_cell.length_b   1.000
_cell.length_c   1.000
_cell.angle_alpha   90.00
_cell.angle_beta   90.00
_cell.angle_gamma   90.00
#
_symmetry.space_group_name_H-M   'P 1'
#
loop_
_entity.id
_entity.type
_entity.pdbx_description
1 polymer ?
#
loop_
_entity_poly.entity_id
_entity_poly.type
_entity_poly.pdbx_seq_one_letter_code
_entity_poly.pdbx_strand_id
1 'polypeptide(L)'
;MAALIKLRHMPVVQRCVWNHYNKLNRCISTSKKNSETATTACEKAEDKNWVSYGFDYKSKEEDTNVHNASFFFSVTLCLVFGGFAWAYSPDIHMRDWAQREAYLELRRREKAGLPPISPNYIEPKTVKLPSEEELCDVEIII
;
A
#
# COMPACT_ATOMS: atom_id res chain seq x y z
N MET A 1 -14.69 9.02 -0.49
CA MET A 1 -13.70 10.11 -0.64
C MET A 1 -13.13 10.43 0.73
N ALA A 2 -11.80 10.50 0.84
CA ALA A 2 -10.99 10.90 2.00
C ALA A 2 -10.74 9.85 3.12
N ALA A 3 -9.78 8.96 2.88
CA ALA A 3 -8.88 8.47 3.92
C ALA A 3 -7.48 9.08 3.69
N LEU A 4 -7.36 10.40 3.89
CA LEU A 4 -6.05 11.04 3.99
C LEU A 4 -5.47 10.69 5.36
N ILE A 5 -4.70 9.61 5.41
CA ILE A 5 -3.87 9.27 6.56
C ILE A 5 -2.95 10.47 6.80
N LYS A 6 -3.22 11.24 7.87
CA LYS A 6 -2.40 12.38 8.27
C LYS A 6 -1.03 11.87 8.72
N LEU A 7 -0.11 11.78 7.76
CA LEU A 7 1.33 11.51 7.96
C LEU A 7 2.05 12.55 8.84
N ARG A 8 1.34 13.58 9.32
CA ARG A 8 1.87 14.68 10.12
C ARG A 8 2.07 14.36 11.61
N HIS A 9 1.67 13.17 12.09
CA HIS A 9 1.69 12.82 13.52
C HIS A 9 2.58 11.62 13.88
N MET A 10 3.60 11.29 13.08
CA MET A 10 4.60 10.28 13.46
C MET A 10 5.93 10.96 13.87
N PRO A 11 6.10 11.36 15.16
CA PRO A 11 7.31 12.05 15.63
C PRO A 11 8.58 11.18 15.54
N VAL A 12 8.42 9.86 15.42
CA VAL A 12 9.52 8.90 15.26
C VAL A 12 10.17 9.03 13.89
N VAL A 13 9.38 9.19 12.82
CA VAL A 13 9.89 9.30 11.44
C VAL A 13 10.61 10.64 11.22
N GLN A 14 10.10 11.74 11.81
CA GLN A 14 10.77 13.05 11.72
C GLN A 14 12.10 13.10 12.48
N ARG A 15 12.24 12.41 13.61
CA ARG A 15 13.49 12.43 14.40
C ARG A 15 14.62 11.62 13.78
N CYS A 16 14.32 10.49 13.14
CA CYS A 16 15.34 9.64 12.52
C CYS A 16 15.94 10.29 11.27
N VAL A 17 15.13 10.96 10.45
CA VAL A 17 15.59 11.59 9.19
C VAL A 17 16.37 12.88 9.47
N TRP A 18 15.95 13.70 10.44
CA TRP A 18 16.63 14.98 10.72
C TRP A 18 17.97 14.80 11.47
N ASN A 19 18.09 13.79 12.34
CA ASN A 19 19.35 13.54 13.04
C ASN A 19 20.45 12.95 12.14
N HIS A 20 20.08 12.32 11.02
CA HIS A 20 21.08 11.78 10.10
C HIS A 20 21.68 12.86 9.19
N TYR A 21 20.89 13.88 8.83
CA TYR A 21 21.33 14.99 7.97
C TYR A 21 22.37 15.90 8.65
N ASN A 22 22.30 16.03 9.98
CA ASN A 22 23.19 16.95 10.73
C ASN A 22 24.44 16.29 11.34
N LYS A 23 24.68 14.99 11.13
CA LYS A 23 25.81 14.25 11.73
C LYS A 23 26.86 13.71 10.75
N LEU A 24 26.81 14.09 9.48
CA LEU A 24 27.86 13.77 8.52
C LEU A 24 28.60 15.06 8.17
N ASN A 25 29.65 15.38 8.95
CA ASN A 25 30.89 16.05 8.50
C ASN A 25 31.71 16.50 9.72
N ARG A 26 32.42 15.56 10.33
CA ARG A 26 33.65 15.86 11.06
C ARG A 26 34.76 15.00 10.47
N CYS A 27 35.27 15.44 9.32
CA CYS A 27 36.49 14.92 8.74
C CYS A 27 37.67 15.50 9.52
N ILE A 28 38.30 14.68 10.38
CA ILE A 28 39.60 15.02 10.95
C ILE A 28 40.64 14.74 9.87
N SER A 29 41.10 15.81 9.23
CA SER A 29 42.24 15.79 8.31
C SER A 29 43.54 15.85 9.11
N THR A 30 44.24 14.73 9.18
CA THR A 30 45.64 14.70 9.61
C THR A 30 46.46 13.82 8.67
N SER A 31 46.76 14.34 7.49
CA SER A 31 48.00 13.99 6.79
C SER A 31 48.32 15.07 5.76
N LYS A 32 49.45 15.75 5.96
CA LYS A 32 50.16 16.44 4.88
C LYS A 32 51.26 15.49 4.41
N LYS A 33 51.28 15.13 3.12
CA LYS A 33 52.36 15.50 2.18
C LYS A 33 52.29 14.69 0.86
N ASN A 34 52.11 15.45 -0.23
CA ASN A 34 52.61 15.31 -1.60
C ASN A 34 52.94 13.93 -2.17
N SER A 35 52.28 13.60 -3.29
CA SER A 35 52.96 13.53 -4.59
C SER A 35 51.96 13.80 -5.72
N GLU A 36 52.24 14.83 -6.51
CA GLU A 36 51.68 14.98 -7.85
C GLU A 36 52.03 13.77 -8.72
N THR A 37 51.34 13.66 -9.85
CA THR A 37 51.64 12.75 -10.97
C THR A 37 51.07 11.34 -10.84
N ALA A 38 49.80 11.20 -11.21
CA ALA A 38 49.42 10.43 -12.40
C ALA A 38 47.90 10.47 -12.55
N THR A 39 47.43 11.27 -13.51
CA THR A 39 46.21 10.96 -14.27
C THR A 39 46.48 9.66 -15.01
N THR A 40 46.48 8.54 -14.29
CA THR A 40 46.29 7.23 -14.88
C THR A 40 44.82 6.97 -14.72
N ALA A 41 44.10 7.04 -15.85
CA ALA A 41 42.83 6.35 -15.98
C ALA A 41 43.06 4.94 -15.43
N CYS A 42 42.49 4.66 -14.25
CA CYS A 42 42.43 3.31 -13.74
C CYS A 42 41.39 2.61 -14.62
N GLU A 43 41.82 2.19 -15.80
CA GLU A 43 41.18 1.10 -16.52
C GLU A 43 41.30 -0.09 -15.59
N LYS A 44 40.29 -0.24 -14.71
CA LYS A 44 40.12 -1.42 -13.89
C LYS A 44 40.13 -2.58 -14.87
N ALA A 45 41.17 -3.41 -14.80
CA ALA A 45 41.31 -4.59 -15.63
C ALA A 45 39.98 -5.36 -15.57
N GLU A 46 39.22 -5.31 -16.65
CA GLU A 46 37.96 -6.03 -16.72
C GLU A 46 38.26 -7.51 -16.58
N ASP A 47 37.60 -8.16 -15.63
CA ASP A 47 37.68 -9.60 -15.50
C ASP A 47 37.30 -10.22 -16.85
N LYS A 48 38.24 -10.89 -17.51
CA LYS A 48 38.09 -11.45 -18.88
C LYS A 48 36.89 -12.38 -19.09
N ASN A 49 36.17 -12.74 -18.03
CA ASN A 49 35.00 -13.61 -18.05
C ASN A 49 33.78 -12.98 -17.34
N TRP A 50 33.69 -11.65 -17.29
CA TRP A 50 32.47 -10.99 -16.84
C TRP A 50 31.40 -11.02 -17.94
N VAL A 51 30.19 -11.44 -17.57
CA VAL A 51 28.99 -11.39 -18.41
C VAL A 51 28.04 -10.40 -17.79
N SER A 52 27.57 -9.44 -18.59
CA SER A 52 26.61 -8.41 -18.17
C SER A 52 25.24 -9.03 -17.88
N TYR A 53 24.57 -8.52 -16.85
CA TYR A 53 23.19 -8.85 -16.49
C TYR A 53 22.15 -8.13 -17.38
N GLY A 54 22.62 -7.31 -18.33
CA GLY A 54 21.79 -6.63 -19.32
C GLY A 54 21.40 -5.20 -18.96
N PHE A 55 21.94 -4.61 -17.88
CA PHE A 55 21.71 -3.22 -17.52
C PHE A 55 22.79 -2.29 -18.07
N ASP A 56 24.06 -2.68 -17.92
CA ASP A 56 25.18 -2.01 -18.57
C ASP A 56 26.23 -3.01 -19.07
N TYR A 57 26.78 -2.73 -20.24
CA TYR A 57 27.80 -3.55 -20.91
C TYR A 57 29.20 -2.95 -20.78
N LYS A 58 29.34 -1.74 -20.23
CA LYS A 58 30.61 -1.00 -20.16
C LYS A 58 31.24 -1.02 -18.78
N SER A 59 30.46 -1.12 -17.72
CA SER A 59 30.95 -1.11 -16.35
C SER A 59 30.34 -2.24 -15.54
N LYS A 60 31.18 -3.19 -15.10
CA LYS A 60 30.79 -4.31 -14.22
C LYS A 60 30.15 -3.85 -12.91
N GLU A 61 30.71 -2.79 -12.31
CA GLU A 61 30.24 -2.28 -11.02
C GLU A 61 28.85 -1.66 -11.13
N GLU A 62 28.62 -0.90 -12.21
CA GLU A 62 27.34 -0.26 -12.46
C GLU A 62 26.26 -1.29 -12.79
N ASP A 63 26.56 -2.23 -13.68
CA ASP A 63 25.65 -3.33 -14.05
C ASP A 63 25.25 -4.19 -12.85
N THR A 64 26.21 -4.55 -11.99
CA THR A 64 25.92 -5.35 -10.77
C THR A 64 25.09 -4.55 -9.75
N ASN A 65 25.39 -3.26 -9.57
CA ASN A 65 24.66 -2.42 -8.62
C ASN A 65 23.21 -2.19 -9.07
N VAL A 66 23.00 -1.87 -10.36
CA VAL A 66 21.67 -1.66 -10.93
C VAL A 66 20.87 -2.97 -10.92
N HIS A 67 21.49 -4.11 -11.23
CA HIS A 67 20.88 -5.42 -11.10
C HIS A 67 20.38 -5.66 -9.67
N ASN A 68 21.26 -5.56 -8.67
CA ASN A 68 20.89 -5.80 -7.28
C ASN A 68 19.81 -4.82 -6.79
N ALA A 69 19.91 -3.54 -7.14
CA ALA A 69 18.92 -2.54 -6.78
C ALA A 69 17.56 -2.84 -7.40
N SER A 70 17.51 -3.17 -8.70
CA SER A 70 16.26 -3.47 -9.40
C SER A 70 15.55 -4.69 -8.81
N PHE A 71 16.27 -5.79 -8.56
CA PHE A 71 15.68 -6.99 -7.93
C PHE A 71 15.25 -6.74 -6.48
N PHE A 72 16.02 -5.95 -5.73
CA PHE A 72 15.63 -5.59 -4.36
C PHE A 72 14.33 -4.77 -4.34
N PHE A 73 14.24 -3.69 -5.12
CA PHE A 73 13.05 -2.83 -5.12
C PHE A 73 11.84 -3.50 -5.78
N SER A 74 12.03 -4.22 -6.89
CA SER A 74 10.91 -4.87 -7.59
C SER A 74 10.42 -6.11 -6.84
N VAL A 75 11.29 -7.08 -6.58
CA VAL A 75 10.88 -8.36 -6.02
C VAL A 75 10.68 -8.23 -4.52
N THR A 76 11.65 -7.69 -3.79
CA THR A 76 11.57 -7.68 -2.34
C THR A 76 10.56 -6.63 -1.86
N LEU A 77 10.70 -5.37 -2.30
CA LEU A 77 9.84 -4.30 -1.80
C LEU A 77 8.44 -4.29 -2.45
N CYS A 78 8.33 -4.33 -3.77
CA CYS A 78 7.02 -4.25 -4.41
C CYS A 78 6.25 -5.57 -4.33
N LEU A 79 6.85 -6.71 -4.66
CA LEU A 79 6.11 -7.98 -4.67
C LEU A 79 5.92 -8.56 -3.26
N VAL A 80 6.99 -8.73 -2.49
CA VAL A 80 6.88 -9.37 -1.16
C VAL A 80 6.25 -8.41 -0.15
N PHE A 81 6.81 -7.21 0.06
CA PHE A 81 6.23 -6.27 1.03
C PHE A 81 4.88 -5.70 0.57
N GLY A 82 4.71 -5.41 -0.72
CA GLY A 82 3.41 -4.99 -1.24
C GLY A 82 2.35 -6.09 -1.13
N GLY A 83 2.71 -7.34 -1.45
CA GLY A 83 1.84 -8.50 -1.26
C GLY A 83 1.49 -8.74 0.21
N PHE A 84 2.46 -8.60 1.12
CA PHE A 84 2.24 -8.66 2.56
C PHE A 84 1.27 -7.57 3.03
N ALA A 85 1.48 -6.32 2.62
CA ALA A 85 0.60 -5.21 2.96
C ALA A 85 -0.82 -5.42 2.42
N TRP A 86 -0.96 -6.00 1.23
CA TRP A 86 -2.26 -6.33 0.65
C TRP A 86 -2.96 -7.45 1.42
N ALA A 87 -2.24 -8.54 1.74
CA ALA A 87 -2.78 -9.69 2.45
C ALA A 87 -3.28 -9.36 3.85
N TYR A 88 -2.59 -8.45 4.55
CA TYR A 88 -2.96 -7.97 5.87
C TYR A 88 -3.69 -6.63 5.84
N SER A 89 -4.15 -6.20 4.65
CA SER A 89 -4.95 -4.98 4.55
C SER A 89 -6.25 -5.17 5.33
N PRO A 90 -6.71 -4.15 6.08
CA PRO A 90 -7.97 -4.22 6.80
C PRO A 90 -9.11 -4.46 5.81
N ASP A 91 -10.12 -5.20 6.25
CA ASP A 91 -11.26 -5.57 5.41
C ASP A 91 -11.99 -4.34 4.83
N ILE A 92 -11.65 -4.02 3.59
CA ILE A 92 -12.12 -2.81 2.88
C ILE A 92 -13.62 -2.91 2.60
N HIS A 93 -14.13 -4.13 2.43
CA HIS A 93 -15.52 -4.39 2.05
C HIS A 93 -16.39 -4.80 3.24
N MET A 94 -15.84 -4.78 4.46
CA MET A 94 -16.54 -5.14 5.69
C MET A 94 -17.22 -6.52 5.63
N ARG A 95 -16.66 -7.46 4.86
CA ARG A 95 -17.16 -8.84 4.72
C ARG A 95 -17.10 -9.62 6.02
N ASP A 96 -15.97 -9.56 6.72
CA ASP A 96 -15.77 -10.27 7.99
C ASP A 96 -16.70 -9.70 9.08
N TRP A 97 -16.88 -8.37 9.05
CA TRP A 97 -17.83 -7.70 9.93
C TRP A 97 -19.28 -8.09 9.60
N ALA A 98 -19.67 -8.07 8.32
CA ALA A 98 -21.02 -8.41 7.89
C ALA A 98 -21.37 -9.86 8.22
N GLN A 99 -20.42 -10.79 8.03
CA GLN A 99 -20.60 -12.19 8.41
C GLN A 99 -20.79 -12.35 9.92
N ARG A 100 -19.95 -11.66 10.73
CA ARG A 100 -20.09 -11.68 12.19
C ARG A 100 -21.44 -11.13 12.64
N GLU A 101 -21.86 -9.99 12.12
CA GLU A 101 -23.11 -9.34 12.49
C GLU A 101 -24.32 -10.19 12.06
N ALA A 102 -24.26 -10.82 10.89
CA ALA A 102 -25.31 -11.72 10.42
C ALA A 102 -25.54 -12.90 11.39
N TYR A 103 -24.49 -13.52 11.92
CA TYR A 103 -24.64 -14.60 12.90
C TYR A 103 -25.26 -14.13 14.22
N LEU A 104 -24.94 -12.91 14.66
CA LEU A 104 -25.51 -12.33 15.87
C LEU A 104 -27.01 -12.04 15.69
N GLU A 105 -27.38 -11.42 14.57
CA GLU A 105 -28.77 -11.12 14.22
C GLU A 105 -29.60 -12.38 14.02
N LEU A 106 -29.07 -13.40 13.34
CA LEU A 106 -29.74 -14.67 13.15
C LEU A 106 -30.07 -15.31 14.50
N ARG A 107 -29.10 -15.36 15.43
CA ARG A 107 -29.31 -15.92 16.76
C ARG A 107 -30.31 -15.11 17.60
N ARG A 108 -30.36 -13.78 17.45
CA ARG A 108 -31.39 -12.94 18.09
C ARG A 108 -32.79 -13.30 17.57
N ARG A 109 -32.95 -13.46 16.26
CA ARG A 109 -34.23 -13.80 15.62
C ARG A 109 -34.69 -15.21 15.95
N GLU A 110 -33.79 -16.19 15.93
CA GLU A 110 -34.09 -17.58 16.31
C GLU A 110 -34.58 -17.68 17.76
N LYS A 111 -33.94 -16.97 18.69
CA LYS A 111 -34.38 -16.92 20.11
C LYS A 111 -35.78 -16.32 20.26
N ALA A 112 -36.14 -15.36 19.40
CA ALA A 112 -37.46 -14.74 19.39
C ALA A 112 -38.49 -15.57 18.60
N GLY A 113 -38.09 -16.67 17.94
CA GLY A 113 -38.96 -17.50 17.11
C GLY A 113 -39.41 -16.84 15.81
N LEU A 114 -38.74 -15.78 15.36
CA LEU A 114 -39.05 -15.09 14.10
C LEU A 114 -38.39 -15.78 12.90
N PRO A 115 -38.93 -15.59 11.68
CA PRO A 115 -38.24 -16.03 10.47
C PRO A 115 -36.84 -15.39 10.35
N PRO A 116 -35.86 -16.09 9.75
CA PRO A 116 -34.48 -15.60 9.62
C PRO A 116 -34.34 -14.21 8.96
N ILE A 117 -35.15 -13.96 7.93
CA ILE A 117 -35.16 -12.72 7.15
C ILE A 117 -36.61 -12.27 6.99
N SER A 118 -36.88 -11.00 7.26
CA SER A 118 -38.19 -10.42 6.99
C SER A 118 -38.35 -10.16 5.49
N PRO A 119 -39.50 -10.50 4.88
CA PRO A 119 -39.77 -10.20 3.46
C PRO A 119 -39.77 -8.70 3.19
N ASN A 120 -40.29 -7.93 4.14
CA ASN A 120 -40.33 -6.48 4.06
C ASN A 120 -39.08 -5.90 4.76
N TYR A 121 -38.31 -5.10 4.02
CA TYR A 121 -37.20 -4.33 4.58
C TYR A 121 -37.69 -3.12 5.39
N ILE A 122 -38.78 -2.50 4.91
CA ILE A 122 -39.42 -1.36 5.53
C ILE A 122 -40.72 -1.82 6.19
N GLU A 123 -41.03 -1.27 7.35
CA GLU A 123 -42.33 -1.51 7.97
C GLU A 123 -43.44 -0.95 7.07
N PRO A 124 -44.40 -1.76 6.61
CA PRO A 124 -45.41 -1.32 5.64
C PRO A 124 -46.29 -0.17 6.16
N LYS A 125 -46.39 -0.02 7.49
CA LYS A 125 -47.11 1.07 8.14
C LYS A 125 -46.45 2.44 7.96
N THR A 126 -45.14 2.47 7.67
CA THR A 126 -44.39 3.72 7.45
C THR A 126 -44.50 4.21 6.01
N VAL A 127 -44.91 3.35 5.08
CA VAL A 127 -45.12 3.68 3.68
C VAL A 127 -46.55 4.19 3.52
N LYS A 128 -46.70 5.48 3.24
CA LYS A 128 -47.99 6.05 2.84
C LYS A 128 -48.15 5.84 1.34
N LEU A 129 -49.04 4.93 0.97
CA LEU A 129 -49.45 4.78 -0.42
C LEU A 129 -50.52 5.84 -0.75
N PRO A 130 -50.49 6.45 -1.94
CA PRO A 130 -51.57 7.31 -2.41
C PRO A 130 -52.87 6.52 -2.50
N SER A 131 -54.00 7.20 -2.31
CA SER A 131 -55.31 6.58 -2.45
C SER A 131 -55.65 6.33 -3.93
N GLU A 132 -56.54 5.38 -4.20
CA GLU A 132 -57.01 5.04 -5.55
C GLU A 132 -57.57 6.27 -6.31
N GLU A 133 -58.14 7.25 -5.60
CA GLU A 133 -58.67 8.49 -6.19
C GLU A 133 -57.56 9.40 -6.74
N GLU A 134 -56.38 9.41 -6.13
CA GLU A 134 -55.21 10.18 -6.60
C GLU A 134 -54.48 9.49 -7.77
N LEU A 135 -54.80 8.21 -8.03
CA LEU A 135 -54.20 7.39 -9.08
C LEU A 135 -54.98 7.44 -10.41
N CYS A 136 -56.21 7.97 -10.42
CA CYS A 136 -57.10 7.98 -11.59
C CYS A 136 -56.57 8.73 -12.82
N ASP A 137 -55.71 9.75 -12.63
CA ASP A 137 -55.20 10.59 -13.72
C ASP A 137 -53.78 10.22 -14.18
N VAL A 138 -53.26 9.07 -13.73
CA VAL A 138 -51.89 8.62 -14.04
C VAL A 138 -51.93 7.51 -15.09
N GLU A 139 -51.26 7.73 -16.22
CA GLU A 139 -51.14 6.73 -17.29
C GLU A 139 -50.30 5.54 -16.78
N ILE A 140 -50.94 4.38 -16.59
CA ILE A 140 -50.26 3.14 -16.20
C ILE A 140 -49.55 2.59 -17.45
N ILE A 141 -48.27 2.90 -17.60
CA ILE A 141 -47.41 2.27 -18.61
C ILE A 141 -47.04 0.88 -18.09
N ILE A 142 -47.57 -0.17 -18.74
CA ILE A 142 -47.27 -1.58 -18.46
C ILE A 142 -46.01 -2.00 -19.21
#